data_AF-T0ZP52-F1
#
_entry.id   AF-T0ZP52-F1
#
_cell.length_a   1.000
_cell.length_b   1.000
_cell.length_c   1.000
_cell.angle_alpha   90.00
_cell.angle_beta   90.00
_cell.angle_gamma   90.00
#
_symmetry.space_group_name_H-M   'P 1'
#
loop_
_entity.id
_entity.type
_entity.pdbx_description
1 polymer ?
#
loop_
_entity_poly.entity_id
_entity_poly.type
_entity_poly.pdbx_seq_one_letter_code
_entity_poly.pdbx_strand_id
1 'polypeptide(L)'
;MPARAAALAGTSFPIDRAMTAAALGFDRPMANSLDAVSDRDFALEFLAAGAIGAMHLSRLAEEIVIWCSAPFRFIALSDAY
;
A
#
# COMPACT_ATOMS: atom_id res chain seq x y z
N MET A 1 6.46 11.47 6.66
CA MET A 1 5.45 12.56 6.63
C MET A 1 5.75 13.61 5.54
N PRO A 2 4.85 13.82 4.54
CA PRO A 2 4.95 14.89 3.54
C PRO A 2 4.38 16.25 3.99
N ALA A 3 3.40 16.25 4.89
CA ALA A 3 2.79 17.49 5.35
C ALA A 3 3.87 18.41 5.96
N ARG A 4 3.89 19.67 5.51
CA ARG A 4 4.91 20.73 5.75
C ARG A 4 6.04 20.85 4.71
N ALA A 5 5.94 20.23 3.54
CA ALA A 5 6.74 20.62 2.37
C ALA A 5 6.34 21.99 1.76
N ALA A 6 5.27 22.61 2.27
CA ALA A 6 4.57 23.73 1.62
C ALA A 6 4.25 23.37 0.16
N ALA A 7 4.43 24.28 -0.79
CA ALA A 7 4.23 23.97 -2.21
C ALA A 7 5.33 23.08 -2.79
N LEU A 8 6.62 23.29 -2.42
CA LEU A 8 7.77 22.48 -2.84
C LEU A 8 9.10 22.83 -2.14
N ALA A 9 9.29 24.06 -1.64
CA ALA A 9 10.58 24.56 -1.10
C ALA A 9 10.66 24.62 0.44
N GLY A 10 9.69 24.03 1.15
CA GLY A 10 9.57 24.20 2.59
C GLY A 10 9.02 25.57 2.98
N THR A 11 9.29 26.00 4.21
CA THR A 11 8.77 27.28 4.74
C THR A 11 9.81 27.99 5.59
N SER A 12 9.83 29.32 5.54
CA SER A 12 10.69 30.17 6.36
C SER A 12 10.17 30.36 7.79
N PHE A 13 8.96 29.86 8.11
CA PHE A 13 8.45 29.88 9.48
C PHE A 13 9.23 28.89 10.36
N PRO A 14 9.50 29.23 11.63
CA PRO A 14 10.16 28.34 12.57
C PRO A 14 9.22 27.21 12.98
N ILE A 15 9.19 26.12 12.20
CA ILE A 15 8.32 24.96 12.42
C ILE A 15 9.10 23.73 12.87
N ASP A 16 8.55 23.00 13.84
CA ASP A 16 9.06 21.69 14.22
C ASP A 16 8.39 20.57 13.41
N ARG A 17 9.15 20.02 12.44
CA ARG A 17 8.70 18.93 11.58
C ARG A 17 8.74 17.57 12.29
N ALA A 18 9.62 17.39 13.29
CA ALA A 18 9.75 16.15 14.04
C ALA A 18 8.57 15.98 15.00
N MET A 19 8.22 17.05 15.73
CA MET A 19 7.02 17.07 16.58
C MET A 19 5.76 16.69 15.79
N THR A 20 5.62 17.22 14.57
CA THR A 20 4.42 16.95 13.76
C THR A 20 4.42 15.53 13.18
N ALA A 21 5.58 15.00 12.80
CA ALA A 21 5.68 13.60 12.37
C ALA A 21 5.27 12.65 13.50
N ALA A 22 5.78 12.88 14.71
CA ALA A 22 5.43 12.11 15.90
C ALA A 22 3.93 12.21 16.23
N ALA A 23 3.36 13.42 16.21
CA ALA A 23 1.94 13.62 16.51
C ALA A 23 0.99 12.91 15.52
N LEU A 24 1.44 12.65 14.29
CA LEU A 24 0.67 11.97 13.26
C LEU A 24 1.06 10.48 13.09
N GLY A 25 1.93 9.95 13.95
CA GLY A 25 2.36 8.55 13.91
C GLY A 25 3.27 8.20 12.74
N PHE A 26 3.95 9.18 12.12
CA PHE A 26 5.00 8.90 11.15
C PHE A 26 6.35 8.77 11.85
N ASP A 27 7.15 7.79 11.45
CA ASP A 27 8.49 7.56 12.01
C ASP A 27 9.44 8.75 11.83
N ARG A 28 9.33 9.44 10.69
CA ARG A 28 10.15 10.62 10.39
C ARG A 28 9.52 11.58 9.37
N PRO A 29 9.91 12.86 9.38
CA PRO A 29 9.63 13.77 8.28
C PRO A 29 10.42 13.38 7.01
N MET A 30 9.88 13.70 5.84
CA MET A 30 10.61 13.53 4.58
C MET A 30 11.83 14.46 4.52
N ALA A 31 12.96 13.96 4.01
CA ALA A 31 14.23 14.67 4.03
C ALA A 31 14.27 15.86 3.06
N ASN A 32 13.60 15.73 1.91
CA ASN A 32 13.54 16.76 0.87
C ASN A 32 12.08 17.18 0.63
N SER A 33 11.82 18.49 0.55
CA SER A 33 10.46 19.02 0.38
C SER A 33 9.92 18.88 -1.04
N LEU A 34 10.78 18.88 -2.06
CA LEU A 34 10.39 18.68 -3.46
C LEU A 34 9.96 17.23 -3.65
N ASP A 35 10.81 16.30 -3.21
CA ASP A 35 10.53 14.86 -3.20
C ASP A 35 9.22 14.57 -2.44
N ALA A 36 9.02 15.24 -1.30
CA ALA A 36 7.84 15.05 -0.48
C ALA A 36 6.50 15.40 -1.15
N VAL A 37 6.51 16.22 -2.21
CA VAL A 37 5.30 16.62 -2.95
C VAL A 37 5.22 16.01 -4.35
N SER A 38 6.36 15.64 -4.94
CA SER A 38 6.40 15.13 -6.31
C SER A 38 6.44 13.60 -6.40
N ASP A 39 7.06 12.95 -5.42
CA ASP A 39 7.29 11.51 -5.47
C ASP A 39 6.01 10.69 -5.23
N ARG A 40 5.84 9.64 -6.02
CA ARG A 40 4.71 8.70 -5.98
C ARG A 40 5.18 7.24 -5.90
N ASP A 41 6.47 7.00 -5.74
CA ASP A 41 7.05 5.65 -5.75
C ASP A 41 6.41 4.75 -4.69
N PHE A 42 6.10 5.30 -3.50
CA PHE A 42 5.40 4.55 -2.44
C PHE A 42 4.04 3.98 -2.89
N ALA A 43 3.29 4.74 -3.71
CA ALA A 43 1.98 4.33 -4.19
C ALA A 43 2.13 3.27 -5.28
N LEU A 44 3.13 3.42 -6.16
CA LEU A 44 3.44 2.43 -7.19
C LEU A 44 3.91 1.11 -6.59
N GLU A 45 4.78 1.16 -5.58
CA GLU A 45 5.25 -0.03 -4.87
C GLU A 45 4.11 -0.74 -4.15
N PHE A 46 3.23 0.01 -3.46
CA PHE A 46 2.04 -0.56 -2.83
C PHE A 46 1.12 -1.25 -3.85
N LEU A 47 0.87 -0.60 -4.99
CA LEU A 47 0.05 -1.18 -6.06
C LEU A 47 0.71 -2.41 -6.68
N ALA A 48 2.02 -2.39 -6.89
CA ALA A 48 2.77 -3.52 -7.42
C ALA A 48 2.71 -4.73 -6.47
N ALA A 49 2.93 -4.50 -5.17
CA ALA A 49 2.80 -5.55 -4.15
C ALA A 49 1.38 -6.12 -4.11
N GLY A 50 0.35 -5.26 -4.16
CA GLY A 50 -1.05 -5.66 -4.24
C GLY A 50 -1.37 -6.48 -5.49
N ALA A 51 -0.88 -6.06 -6.66
CA ALA A 51 -1.09 -6.76 -7.92
C ALA A 51 -0.44 -8.16 -7.92
N ILE A 52 0.79 -8.28 -7.41
CA ILE A 52 1.48 -9.56 -7.27
C ILE A 52 0.69 -10.48 -6.32
N GLY A 53 0.25 -9.95 -5.17
CA GLY A 53 -0.60 -10.69 -4.24
C GLY A 53 -1.90 -11.18 -4.88
N ALA A 54 -2.57 -10.32 -5.64
CA ALA A 54 -3.79 -10.68 -6.36
C ALA A 54 -3.56 -11.78 -7.41
N MET A 55 -2.43 -11.75 -8.12
CA MET A 55 -2.06 -12.82 -9.06
C MET A 55 -1.89 -14.17 -8.37
N HIS A 56 -1.21 -14.19 -7.22
CA HIS A 56 -1.08 -15.43 -6.42
C HIS A 56 -2.43 -15.94 -5.93
N LEU A 57 -3.30 -15.04 -5.45
CA LEU A 57 -4.64 -15.41 -5.01
C LEU A 57 -5.50 -15.93 -6.17
N SER A 58 -5.39 -15.33 -7.35
CA SER A 58 -6.09 -15.78 -8.56
C SER A 58 -5.72 -17.22 -8.92
N ARG A 59 -4.43 -17.57 -8.86
CA ARG A 59 -3.96 -18.94 -9.12
C ARG A 59 -4.48 -19.92 -8.06
N LEU A 60 -4.47 -19.53 -6.78
CA LEU A 60 -5.03 -20.37 -5.72
C LEU A 60 -6.54 -20.60 -5.93
N ALA A 61 -7.28 -19.55 -6.29
CA ALA A 61 -8.71 -19.65 -6.56
C ALA A 61 -9.00 -20.59 -7.75
N GLU A 62 -8.17 -20.55 -8.79
CA GLU A 62 -8.28 -21.47 -9.94
C GLU A 62 -8.13 -22.94 -9.51
N GLU A 63 -7.15 -23.26 -8.66
CA GLU A 63 -6.99 -24.60 -8.11
C GLU A 63 -8.23 -25.05 -7.32
N ILE A 64 -8.77 -24.18 -6.46
CA ILE A 64 -9.99 -24.46 -5.68
C ILE A 64 -11.18 -24.74 -6.62
N VAL A 65 -11.35 -23.94 -7.67
CA VAL A 65 -12.41 -24.13 -8.68
C VAL A 65 -12.26 -25.48 -9.37
N ILE A 66 -11.04 -25.86 -9.77
CA ILE A 66 -10.76 -27.16 -10.39
C ILE A 66 -11.10 -28.29 -9.42
N TRP A 67 -10.70 -28.20 -8.16
CA TRP A 67 -10.95 -29.24 -7.16
C TRP A 67 -12.44 -29.40 -6.82
N CYS A 68 -13.24 -28.34 -6.89
CA CYS A 68 -14.69 -28.40 -6.71
C CYS A 68 -15.44 -28.95 -7.95
N SER A 69 -14.80 -28.91 -9.13
CA SER A 69 -15.47 -29.24 -10.39
C SER A 69 -15.89 -30.72 -10.47
N ALA A 70 -16.96 -30.98 -11.23
CA ALA A 70 -17.58 -32.31 -11.33
C ALA A 70 -16.63 -33.46 -11.71
N PRO A 71 -15.62 -33.28 -12.59
CA PRO A 71 -14.67 -34.35 -12.89
C PRO A 71 -13.78 -34.75 -11.70
N PHE A 72 -13.47 -33.82 -10.80
CA PHE A 72 -12.53 -34.05 -9.69
C PHE A 72 -13.26 -34.26 -8.35
N ARG A 73 -14.11 -33.31 -7.93
CA ARG A 73 -14.86 -33.30 -6.66
C ARG A 73 -13.98 -33.66 -5.44
N PHE A 74 -12.80 -33.09 -5.35
CA PHE A 74 -11.88 -33.32 -4.22
C PHE A 74 -12.30 -32.58 -2.95
N ILE A 75 -12.88 -31.39 -3.12
CA ILE A 75 -13.39 -30.56 -2.02
C ILE A 75 -14.79 -30.03 -2.36
N ALA A 76 -15.53 -29.60 -1.35
CA ALA A 76 -16.78 -28.87 -1.50
C ALA A 76 -16.71 -27.57 -0.69
N LEU A 77 -17.21 -26.48 -1.26
CA LEU A 77 -17.36 -25.20 -0.57
C LEU A 77 -18.61 -25.23 0.31
N SER A 78 -18.55 -24.60 1.47
CA SER A 78 -19.72 -24.45 2.34
C SER A 78 -20.68 -23.41 1.76
N ASP A 79 -21.99 -23.55 1.99
CA ASP A 79 -23.00 -22.57 1.53
C ASP A 79 -22.77 -21.11 2.00
N ALA A 80 -21.91 -20.89 3.00
CA ALA A 80 -21.53 -19.56 3.46
C ALA A 80 -20.55 -18.82 2.52
N TYR A 81 -19.91 -19.51 1.56
CA TYR A 81 -18.84 -18.99 0.72
C TYR A 81 -18.92 -19.50 -0.72
#